data_AF-A0A969EL86-F1
#
_entry.id   AF-A0A969EL86-F1
#
_cell.length_a   1.000
_cell.length_b   1.000
_cell.length_c   1.000
_cell.angle_alpha   90.00
_cell.angle_beta   90.00
_cell.angle_gamma   90.00
#
_symmetry.space_group_name_H-M   'P 1'
#
loop_
_entity.id
_entity.type
_entity.pdbx_description
1 polymer ?
#
loop_
_entity_poly.entity_id
_entity_poly.type
_entity_poly.pdbx_seq_one_letter_code
_entity_poly.pdbx_strand_id
1 'polypeptide(L)'
;MSFVNFKDTTNTKNETKKRKNELTGITLDLNLDITPDAYTEIIFDIKSGDIIRGRGNGDLKLQLNTNGEFNMFGLIEFTEGAYNFTLYDIINKEFNIRAGSRISWFGDPYQGVLNLTATYRQLTSLGPILSDQTLADDPQIRRKYPVEVLLKLNGPMLSPEIEFDLESKDLPDNVVVEGKPPVRLNFEFAAFKARIDEQELKRQVFSLIILRRFSPPESFSTSGSIAGSVSEFLSNQLSYWLSQVDENLEIDLDLGSLDPEAYNTFQLRLSYSFFNGRLRVTRDGSYSNQYRSDLAAIGDWTVDYLLTPDGKFRVKMFNRTNINAINTSVGSQNPMTTGFSLLHTQNFNDINELVGKARERRKEETEEAVVDDKIINQ
;
A
#
# COMPACT_ATOMS: atom_id res chain seq x y z
N MET A 1 -64.16 -20.87 -29.40
CA MET A 1 -62.99 -20.81 -30.30
C MET A 1 -62.13 -19.64 -29.86
N SER A 2 -61.11 -19.90 -29.05
CA SER A 2 -60.08 -18.91 -28.71
C SER A 2 -58.73 -19.61 -28.80
N PHE A 3 -57.85 -19.05 -29.62
CA PHE A 3 -56.57 -19.60 -30.02
C PHE A 3 -55.50 -19.32 -28.95
N VAL A 4 -54.67 -20.32 -28.63
CA VAL A 4 -53.44 -20.14 -27.84
C VAL A 4 -52.29 -19.88 -28.82
N ASN A 5 -51.61 -18.74 -28.67
CA ASN A 5 -50.43 -18.40 -29.45
C ASN A 5 -49.18 -18.94 -28.75
N PHE A 6 -48.50 -19.92 -29.38
CA PHE A 6 -47.23 -20.47 -28.94
C PHE A 6 -46.08 -19.73 -29.64
N LYS A 7 -45.70 -18.56 -29.14
CA LYS A 7 -44.41 -17.91 -29.44
C LYS A 7 -44.21 -16.72 -28.50
N ASP A 8 -43.74 -17.01 -27.30
CA ASP A 8 -42.95 -16.05 -26.54
C ASP A 8 -41.80 -16.82 -25.87
N THR A 9 -40.64 -16.79 -26.52
CA THR A 9 -39.38 -17.35 -26.02
C THR A 9 -38.50 -16.26 -25.40
N THR A 10 -39.06 -15.12 -24.97
CA THR A 10 -38.29 -13.99 -24.44
C THR A 10 -38.60 -13.67 -22.97
N ASN A 11 -38.68 -14.72 -22.15
CA ASN A 11 -38.54 -14.59 -20.69
C ASN A 11 -37.45 -15.55 -20.19
N THR A 12 -36.21 -15.29 -20.58
CA THR A 12 -35.05 -15.70 -19.79
C THR A 12 -35.08 -14.91 -18.49
N LYS A 13 -35.82 -15.42 -17.51
CA LYS A 13 -35.52 -15.15 -16.11
C LYS A 13 -34.05 -15.55 -15.91
N ASN A 14 -33.16 -14.56 -15.92
CA ASN A 14 -31.83 -14.70 -15.34
C ASN A 14 -32.03 -14.84 -13.83
N GLU A 15 -32.51 -16.01 -13.41
CA GLU A 15 -32.23 -16.50 -12.08
C GLU A 15 -30.72 -16.65 -12.03
N THR A 16 -30.05 -15.65 -11.47
CA THR A 16 -28.75 -15.81 -10.85
C THR A 16 -28.96 -16.93 -9.84
N LYS A 17 -28.76 -18.18 -10.27
CA LYS A 17 -28.56 -19.31 -9.38
C LYS A 17 -27.31 -18.94 -8.58
N LYS A 18 -27.51 -18.22 -7.46
CA LYS A 18 -26.66 -18.39 -6.28
C LYS A 18 -26.52 -19.90 -6.19
N ARG A 19 -25.31 -20.40 -6.41
CA ARG A 19 -24.99 -21.80 -6.14
C ARG A 19 -25.37 -21.99 -4.68
N LYS A 20 -26.57 -22.51 -4.44
CA LYS A 20 -26.97 -23.03 -3.15
C LYS A 20 -26.01 -24.19 -3.01
N ASN A 21 -24.93 -24.01 -2.26
CA ASN A 21 -24.10 -25.12 -1.86
C ASN A 21 -25.06 -26.15 -1.29
N GLU A 22 -25.20 -27.28 -1.98
CA GLU A 22 -25.89 -28.44 -1.44
C GLU A 22 -25.00 -28.93 -0.31
N LEU A 23 -25.19 -28.32 0.86
CA LEU A 23 -24.48 -28.65 2.07
C LEU A 23 -24.81 -30.10 2.37
N THR A 24 -23.79 -30.95 2.27
CA THR A 24 -23.81 -32.29 2.87
C THR A 24 -24.25 -32.11 4.33
N GLY A 25 -25.28 -32.84 4.76
CA GLY A 25 -25.93 -32.72 6.09
C GLY A 25 -25.05 -33.13 7.27
N ILE A 26 -23.85 -32.58 7.35
CA ILE A 26 -22.85 -32.82 8.38
C ILE A 26 -23.12 -31.84 9.52
N THR A 27 -23.21 -32.38 10.73
CA THR A 27 -23.17 -31.60 11.97
C THR A 27 -21.84 -31.86 12.66
N LEU A 28 -21.20 -30.82 13.16
CA LEU A 28 -19.92 -30.88 13.84
C LEU A 28 -20.00 -30.05 15.12
N ASP A 29 -19.59 -30.62 16.24
CA ASP A 29 -19.41 -29.93 17.52
C ASP A 29 -18.08 -30.40 18.09
N LEU A 30 -17.06 -29.55 18.01
CA LEU A 30 -15.70 -29.83 18.47
C LEU A 30 -15.34 -28.87 19.59
N ASN A 31 -14.79 -29.43 20.67
CA ASN A 31 -14.08 -28.66 21.69
C ASN A 31 -12.60 -28.96 21.52
N LEU A 32 -11.80 -27.93 21.25
CA LEU A 32 -10.38 -28.01 20.99
C LEU A 32 -9.64 -27.34 22.15
N ASP A 33 -8.75 -28.10 22.78
CA ASP A 33 -7.73 -27.60 23.70
C ASP A 33 -6.46 -27.37 22.87
N ILE A 34 -6.13 -26.11 22.62
CA ILE A 34 -5.00 -25.67 21.82
C ILE A 34 -3.81 -25.50 22.75
N THR A 35 -2.73 -26.20 22.43
CA THR A 35 -1.44 -26.12 23.14
C THR A 35 -0.36 -25.50 22.25
N PRO A 36 0.78 -25.05 22.80
CA PRO A 36 1.85 -24.41 22.02
C PRO A 36 2.56 -25.35 21.04
N ASP A 37 2.25 -26.64 21.10
CA ASP A 37 2.69 -27.63 20.12
C ASP A 37 1.93 -27.50 18.80
N ALA A 38 0.72 -26.93 18.83
CA ALA A 38 -0.09 -26.65 17.66
C ALA A 38 0.34 -25.34 17.00
N TYR A 39 0.64 -25.40 15.71
CA TYR A 39 0.86 -24.24 14.88
C TYR A 39 -0.45 -23.80 14.22
N THR A 40 -0.81 -22.54 14.44
CA THR A 40 -2.07 -21.93 13.99
C THR A 40 -1.76 -20.89 12.94
N GLU A 41 -2.49 -20.93 11.82
CA GLU A 41 -2.50 -19.88 10.81
C GLU A 41 -3.92 -19.38 10.60
N ILE A 42 -4.08 -18.07 10.59
CA ILE A 42 -5.34 -17.39 10.32
C ILE A 42 -5.09 -16.44 9.17
N ILE A 43 -5.78 -16.71 8.06
CA ILE A 43 -5.61 -16.01 6.78
C ILE A 43 -6.85 -15.15 6.58
N PHE A 44 -6.71 -13.83 6.62
CA PHE A 44 -7.83 -12.88 6.52
C PHE A 44 -8.16 -12.56 5.07
N ASP A 45 -7.13 -12.21 4.31
CA ASP A 45 -7.22 -11.97 2.88
C ASP A 45 -5.98 -12.55 2.20
N ILE A 46 -6.23 -13.55 1.36
CA ILE A 46 -5.19 -14.25 0.58
C ILE A 46 -4.55 -13.30 -0.43
N LYS A 47 -5.27 -12.26 -0.89
CA LYS A 47 -4.78 -11.30 -1.87
C LYS A 47 -3.80 -10.31 -1.27
N SER A 48 -4.10 -9.75 -0.10
CA SER A 48 -3.18 -8.85 0.61
C SER A 48 -2.06 -9.62 1.30
N GLY A 49 -2.23 -10.91 1.59
CA GLY A 49 -1.24 -11.69 2.33
C GLY A 49 -1.29 -11.43 3.84
N ASP A 50 -2.42 -10.92 4.33
CA ASP A 50 -2.66 -10.68 5.75
C ASP A 50 -2.88 -12.02 6.48
N ILE A 51 -1.79 -12.49 7.09
CA ILE A 51 -1.71 -13.77 7.76
C ILE A 51 -1.18 -13.54 9.17
N ILE A 52 -1.95 -13.97 10.17
CA ILE A 52 -1.47 -14.19 11.53
C ILE A 52 -1.08 -15.65 11.64
N ARG A 53 0.17 -15.92 12.00
CA ARG A 53 0.68 -17.26 12.26
C ARG A 53 1.34 -17.33 13.62
N GLY A 54 1.23 -18.45 14.31
CA GLY A 54 1.88 -18.59 15.58
C GLY A 54 1.49 -19.84 16.34
N ARG A 55 2.00 -19.92 17.57
CA ARG A 55 1.69 -20.96 18.55
C ARG A 55 1.12 -20.28 19.78
N GLY A 56 0.26 -20.98 20.49
CA GLY A 56 -0.43 -20.40 21.62
C GLY A 56 -1.20 -21.42 22.43
N ASN A 57 -1.90 -20.91 23.42
CA ASN A 57 -2.81 -21.68 24.26
C ASN A 57 -4.23 -21.18 24.02
N GLY A 58 -5.23 -22.04 24.11
CA GLY A 58 -6.61 -21.59 24.02
C GLY A 58 -7.63 -22.70 23.97
N ASP A 59 -8.82 -22.40 24.46
CA ASP A 59 -9.98 -23.27 24.31
C ASP A 59 -10.84 -22.73 23.18
N LEU A 60 -11.03 -23.53 22.12
CA LEU A 60 -11.91 -23.19 21.01
C LEU A 60 -13.04 -24.20 20.86
N LYS A 61 -14.27 -23.69 20.78
CA LYS A 61 -15.44 -24.47 20.39
C LYS A 61 -15.84 -24.16 18.96
N LEU A 62 -15.91 -25.18 18.12
CA LEU A 62 -16.32 -25.08 16.72
C LEU A 62 -17.64 -25.82 16.52
N GLN A 63 -18.63 -25.15 15.93
CA GLN A 63 -19.94 -25.73 15.65
C GLN A 63 -20.33 -25.51 14.19
N LEU A 64 -20.70 -26.58 13.48
CA LEU A 64 -21.28 -26.52 12.13
C LEU A 64 -22.62 -27.25 12.14
N ASN A 65 -23.69 -26.59 11.69
CA ASN A 65 -24.99 -27.26 11.52
C ASN A 65 -25.24 -27.69 10.07
N THR A 66 -26.30 -28.48 9.86
CA THR A 66 -26.68 -28.97 8.52
C THR A 66 -27.09 -27.87 7.54
N ASN A 67 -27.37 -26.66 8.04
CA ASN A 67 -27.69 -25.48 7.24
C ASN A 67 -26.44 -24.71 6.83
N GLY A 68 -25.24 -25.16 7.22
CA GLY A 68 -23.96 -24.55 6.90
C GLY A 68 -23.60 -23.36 7.79
N GLU A 69 -24.33 -23.15 8.88
CA GLU A 69 -23.99 -22.14 9.88
C GLU A 69 -22.79 -22.63 10.68
N PHE A 70 -21.68 -21.91 10.56
CA PHE A 70 -20.42 -22.19 11.25
C PHE A 70 -20.21 -21.15 12.34
N ASN A 71 -20.03 -21.59 13.58
CA ASN A 71 -19.81 -20.75 14.75
C ASN A 71 -18.51 -21.15 15.46
N MET A 72 -17.78 -20.16 15.97
CA MET A 72 -16.56 -20.27 16.77
C MET A 72 -16.74 -19.53 18.09
N PHE A 73 -16.35 -20.16 19.19
CA PHE A 73 -16.34 -19.55 20.52
C PHE A 73 -15.03 -19.81 21.23
N GLY A 74 -14.61 -18.85 22.05
CA GLY A 74 -13.39 -18.97 22.86
C GLY A 74 -12.30 -18.04 22.38
N LEU A 75 -11.05 -18.30 22.79
CA LEU A 75 -9.91 -17.46 22.44
C LEU A 75 -8.65 -18.28 22.25
N ILE A 76 -7.74 -17.71 21.45
CA ILE A 76 -6.35 -18.15 21.35
C ILE A 76 -5.48 -17.03 21.89
N GLU A 77 -4.60 -17.34 22.83
CA GLU A 77 -3.53 -16.48 23.32
C GLU A 77 -2.18 -16.97 22.77
N PHE A 78 -1.53 -16.14 21.95
CA PHE A 78 -0.25 -16.45 21.33
C PHE A 78 0.89 -16.35 22.34
N THR A 79 1.75 -17.37 22.35
CA THR A 79 3.04 -17.36 23.04
C THR A 79 4.15 -16.85 22.12
N GLU A 80 4.04 -17.16 20.83
CA GLU A 80 4.95 -16.68 19.78
C GLU A 80 4.24 -16.70 18.43
N GLY A 81 4.71 -15.90 17.50
CA GLY A 81 4.15 -15.86 16.15
C GLY A 81 4.62 -14.66 15.35
N ALA A 82 4.05 -14.52 14.18
CA ALA A 82 4.30 -13.44 13.27
C ALA A 82 3.00 -12.96 12.62
N TYR A 83 2.95 -11.66 12.36
CA TYR A 83 1.92 -11.01 11.56
C TYR A 83 2.57 -10.34 10.37
N ASN A 84 2.10 -10.66 9.16
CA ASN A 84 2.53 -9.97 7.95
C ASN A 84 1.72 -8.69 7.81
N PHE A 85 2.33 -7.54 8.13
CA PHE A 85 1.72 -6.25 7.91
C PHE A 85 1.95 -5.81 6.46
N THR A 86 0.84 -5.56 5.76
CA THR A 86 0.85 -4.99 4.42
C THR A 86 0.16 -3.62 4.41
N LEU A 87 0.73 -2.66 3.67
CA LEU A 87 0.12 -1.35 3.50
C LEU A 87 0.36 -0.80 2.09
N TYR A 88 -0.72 -0.68 1.32
CA TYR A 88 -0.79 -0.10 -0.03
C TYR A 88 0.32 -0.58 -0.99
N ASP A 89 0.71 -1.85 -0.91
CA ASP A 89 1.81 -2.47 -1.68
C ASP A 89 3.24 -1.89 -1.45
N ILE A 90 3.36 -0.76 -0.75
CA ILE A 90 4.63 -0.13 -0.39
C ILE A 90 5.34 -0.92 0.72
N ILE A 91 4.56 -1.38 1.70
CA ILE A 91 5.08 -1.99 2.91
C ILE A 91 4.64 -3.44 2.92
N ASN A 92 5.62 -4.32 3.01
CA ASN A 92 5.44 -5.72 3.34
C ASN A 92 6.49 -6.08 4.39
N LYS A 93 6.06 -6.17 5.66
CA LYS A 93 6.93 -6.47 6.80
C LYS A 93 6.30 -7.48 7.74
N GLU A 94 7.12 -8.43 8.15
CA GLU A 94 6.80 -9.36 9.22
C GLU A 94 7.06 -8.69 10.58
N PHE A 95 6.02 -8.65 11.42
CA PHE A 95 6.10 -8.24 12.82
C PHE A 95 6.00 -9.48 13.70
N ASN A 96 6.88 -9.58 14.71
CA ASN A 96 6.85 -10.66 15.69
C ASN A 96 5.79 -10.40 16.75
N ILE A 97 4.83 -11.31 16.89
CA ILE A 97 3.75 -11.22 17.87
C ILE A 97 4.35 -11.35 19.27
N ARG A 98 4.01 -10.41 20.16
CA ARG A 98 4.37 -10.48 21.58
C ARG A 98 3.47 -11.48 22.30
N ALA A 99 4.07 -12.26 23.19
CA ALA A 99 3.35 -13.16 24.09
C ALA A 99 2.24 -12.41 24.85
N GLY A 100 1.08 -13.05 25.01
CA GLY A 100 -0.12 -12.46 25.60
C GLY A 100 -1.05 -11.77 24.60
N SER A 101 -0.65 -11.66 23.33
CA SER A 101 -1.55 -11.25 22.24
C SER A 101 -2.63 -12.32 22.01
N ARG A 102 -3.86 -11.92 21.70
CA ARG A 102 -4.98 -12.85 21.59
C ARG A 102 -6.01 -12.50 20.52
N ILE A 103 -6.77 -13.51 20.13
CA ILE A 103 -7.95 -13.39 19.27
C ILE A 103 -9.10 -14.12 19.94
N SER A 104 -10.27 -13.49 19.97
CA SER A 104 -11.47 -14.03 20.63
C SER A 104 -12.65 -14.09 19.68
N TRP A 105 -13.44 -15.16 19.77
CA TRP A 105 -14.66 -15.38 18.99
C TRP A 105 -15.87 -15.60 19.90
N PHE A 106 -17.02 -15.11 19.45
CA PHE A 106 -18.29 -15.12 20.20
C PHE A 106 -19.48 -15.62 19.35
N GLY A 107 -19.22 -16.37 18.28
CA GLY A 107 -20.23 -16.78 17.31
C GLY A 107 -19.65 -16.77 15.91
N ASP A 108 -19.89 -15.72 15.13
CA ASP A 108 -19.45 -15.66 13.74
C ASP A 108 -17.90 -15.73 13.63
N PRO A 109 -17.33 -16.71 12.89
CA PRO A 109 -15.89 -16.86 12.68
C PRO A 109 -15.22 -15.64 12.01
N TYR A 110 -15.98 -14.87 11.22
CA TYR A 110 -15.51 -13.65 10.57
C TYR A 110 -15.52 -12.42 11.50
N GLN A 111 -16.19 -12.51 12.64
CA GLN A 111 -16.29 -11.44 13.65
C GLN A 111 -15.35 -11.66 14.84
N GLY A 112 -14.17 -12.26 14.58
CA GLY A 112 -13.10 -12.36 15.57
C GLY A 112 -12.68 -10.96 16.08
N VAL A 113 -12.32 -10.87 17.35
CA VAL A 113 -11.84 -9.65 17.99
C VAL A 113 -10.35 -9.79 18.33
N LEU A 114 -9.55 -8.89 17.77
CA LEU A 114 -8.11 -8.81 17.99
C LEU A 114 -7.80 -7.99 19.26
N ASN A 115 -6.81 -8.46 20.00
CA ASN A 115 -6.02 -7.68 20.94
C ASN A 115 -4.58 -8.19 20.80
N LEU A 116 -3.89 -7.68 19.79
CA LEU A 116 -2.61 -8.20 19.35
C LEU A 116 -1.57 -7.09 19.38
N THR A 117 -0.44 -7.34 20.02
CA THR A 117 0.73 -6.47 19.95
C THR A 117 1.85 -7.22 19.25
N ALA A 118 2.39 -6.65 18.19
CA ALA A 118 3.52 -7.21 17.46
C ALA A 118 4.66 -6.19 17.35
N THR A 119 5.87 -6.68 17.04
CA THR A 119 7.09 -5.87 17.04
C THR A 119 7.93 -6.05 15.79
N TYR A 120 8.47 -4.95 15.30
CA TYR A 120 9.49 -4.92 14.26
C TYR A 120 10.75 -4.26 14.81
N ARG A 121 11.85 -5.02 14.87
CA ARG A 121 13.13 -4.55 15.43
C ARG A 121 14.03 -3.99 14.32
N GLN A 122 14.47 -2.74 14.49
CA GLN A 122 15.37 -2.05 13.56
C GLN A 122 16.58 -1.47 14.30
N LEU A 123 17.78 -1.67 13.74
CA LEU A 123 18.99 -0.99 14.21
C LEU A 123 19.09 0.39 13.55
N THR A 124 19.06 1.47 14.34
CA THR A 124 19.10 2.86 13.84
C THR A 124 19.92 3.77 14.76
N SER A 125 20.49 4.84 14.19
CA SER A 125 21.02 5.97 14.96
C SER A 125 19.88 6.77 15.59
N LEU A 126 20.09 7.28 16.81
CA LEU A 126 19.16 8.20 17.48
C LEU A 126 19.48 9.67 17.19
N GLY A 127 20.56 9.96 16.46
CA GLY A 127 20.97 11.34 16.12
C GLY A 127 19.83 12.24 15.65
N PRO A 128 19.00 11.81 14.68
CA PRO A 128 17.91 12.64 14.16
C PRO A 128 16.86 13.03 15.21
N ILE A 129 16.67 12.24 16.27
CA ILE A 129 15.64 12.52 17.29
C ILE A 129 16.19 13.26 18.51
N LEU A 130 17.50 13.49 18.60
CA LEU A 130 18.10 14.22 19.71
C LEU A 130 17.60 15.66 19.77
N SER A 131 17.54 16.20 20.98
CA SER A 131 17.15 17.60 21.18
C SER A 131 18.21 18.58 20.66
N ASP A 132 19.50 18.25 20.84
CA ASP A 132 20.62 19.00 20.26
C ASP A 132 21.12 18.34 18.96
N GLN A 133 20.69 18.88 17.82
CA GLN A 133 21.05 18.39 16.49
C GLN A 133 22.53 18.60 16.14
N THR A 134 23.27 19.46 16.86
CA THR A 134 24.72 19.62 16.65
C THR A 134 25.52 18.38 17.07
N LEU A 135 24.87 17.41 17.72
CA LEU A 135 25.41 16.11 18.11
C LEU A 135 25.10 14.99 17.13
N ALA A 136 24.18 15.19 16.19
CA ALA A 136 23.68 14.12 15.32
C ALA A 136 24.78 13.48 14.46
N ASP A 137 25.80 14.27 14.10
CA ASP A 137 26.95 13.83 13.31
C ASP A 137 28.10 13.25 14.14
N ASP A 138 28.03 13.31 15.47
CA ASP A 138 29.08 12.78 16.33
C ASP A 138 29.25 11.25 16.14
N PRO A 139 30.48 10.73 15.99
CA PRO A 139 30.71 9.30 15.77
C PRO A 139 30.09 8.38 16.82
N GLN A 140 30.04 8.81 18.09
CA GLN A 140 29.45 8.03 19.18
C GLN A 140 27.91 8.03 19.13
N ILE A 141 27.31 9.10 18.62
CA ILE A 141 25.85 9.23 18.44
C ILE A 141 25.37 8.51 17.18
N ARG A 142 26.19 8.46 16.13
CA ARG A 142 25.88 7.73 14.87
C ARG A 142 25.82 6.22 15.02
N ARG A 143 26.20 5.67 16.16
CA ARG A 143 26.07 4.24 16.48
C ARG A 143 24.61 3.82 16.40
N LYS A 144 24.38 2.62 15.87
CA LYS A 144 23.03 2.07 15.72
C LYS A 144 22.62 1.29 16.96
N TYR A 145 21.43 1.57 17.47
CA TYR A 145 20.82 0.91 18.61
C TYR A 145 19.52 0.20 18.19
N PRO A 146 19.12 -0.88 18.88
CA PRO A 146 17.87 -1.57 18.60
C PRO A 146 16.69 -0.71 19.04
N VAL A 147 15.82 -0.40 18.09
CA VAL A 147 14.51 0.21 18.31
C VAL A 147 13.45 -0.75 17.82
N GLU A 148 12.44 -0.98 18.64
CA GLU A 148 11.27 -1.78 18.31
C GLU A 148 10.12 -0.84 17.93
N VAL A 149 9.57 -1.03 16.74
CA VAL A 149 8.26 -0.51 16.37
C VAL A 149 7.22 -1.47 16.93
N LEU A 150 6.32 -0.98 17.75
CA LEU A 150 5.17 -1.73 18.23
C LEU A 150 3.98 -1.44 17.30
N LEU A 151 3.33 -2.51 16.85
CA LEU A 151 2.07 -2.48 16.13
C LEU A 151 1.01 -3.09 17.04
N LYS A 152 -0.03 -2.33 17.37
CA LYS A 152 -1.18 -2.79 18.14
C LYS A 152 -2.38 -2.88 17.23
N LEU A 153 -3.01 -4.05 17.18
CA LEU A 153 -4.22 -4.34 16.42
C LEU A 153 -5.33 -4.68 17.41
N ASN A 154 -6.33 -3.80 17.50
CA ASN A 154 -7.45 -3.95 18.41
C ASN A 154 -8.78 -3.98 17.66
N GLY A 155 -9.80 -4.64 18.20
CA GLY A 155 -11.15 -4.59 17.64
C GLY A 155 -11.42 -5.65 16.56
N PRO A 156 -12.36 -5.41 15.63
CA PRO A 156 -12.77 -6.43 14.66
C PRO A 156 -11.63 -6.86 13.73
N MET A 157 -11.44 -8.16 13.58
CA MET A 157 -10.33 -8.76 12.84
C MET A 157 -10.28 -8.42 11.35
N LEU A 158 -11.43 -8.13 10.74
CA LEU A 158 -11.52 -7.69 9.34
C LEU A 158 -11.30 -6.18 9.16
N SER A 159 -11.34 -5.41 10.25
CA SER A 159 -11.17 -3.95 10.24
C SER A 159 -10.60 -3.47 11.58
N PRO A 160 -9.37 -3.89 11.93
CA PRO A 160 -8.82 -3.57 13.23
C PRO A 160 -8.43 -2.09 13.34
N GLU A 161 -8.52 -1.56 14.54
CA GLU A 161 -7.92 -0.30 14.92
C GLU A 161 -6.40 -0.50 15.03
N ILE A 162 -5.65 0.27 14.25
CA ILE A 162 -4.20 0.18 14.15
C ILE A 162 -3.57 1.34 14.94
N GLU A 163 -2.80 1.00 15.97
CA GLU A 163 -1.98 1.95 16.71
C GLU A 163 -0.51 1.56 16.63
N PHE A 164 0.36 2.57 16.66
CA PHE A 164 1.80 2.37 16.69
C PHE A 164 2.41 2.91 17.98
N ASP A 165 3.56 2.37 18.37
CA ASP A 165 4.42 2.92 19.41
C ASP A 165 5.89 2.56 19.11
N LEU A 166 6.81 3.15 19.87
CA LEU A 166 8.25 2.90 19.76
C LEU A 166 8.82 2.47 21.12
N GLU A 167 9.72 1.49 21.13
CA GLU A 167 10.39 1.07 22.36
C GLU A 167 11.87 0.84 22.09
N SER A 168 12.71 1.10 23.09
CA SER A 168 14.12 0.72 23.05
C SER A 168 14.55 0.37 24.47
N LYS A 169 15.00 -0.87 24.67
CA LYS A 169 15.32 -1.41 26.00
C LYS A 169 16.80 -1.25 26.36
N ASP A 170 17.67 -1.18 25.36
CA ASP A 170 19.12 -1.28 25.53
C ASP A 170 19.86 -0.01 25.09
N LEU A 171 19.37 1.17 25.51
CA LEU A 171 20.03 2.44 25.25
C LEU A 171 21.04 2.78 26.34
N PRO A 172 22.26 3.23 25.99
CA PRO A 172 23.23 3.65 26.99
C PRO A 172 22.81 4.97 27.63
N ASP A 173 22.92 5.03 28.97
CA ASP A 173 22.58 6.23 29.72
C ASP A 173 23.63 7.34 29.61
N ASN A 174 24.88 7.04 29.25
CA ASN A 174 25.93 8.06 29.15
C ASN A 174 26.83 7.78 27.93
N VAL A 175 26.61 8.52 26.86
CA VAL A 175 27.48 8.55 25.68
C VAL A 175 28.41 9.75 25.81
N VAL A 176 29.71 9.49 25.93
CA VAL A 176 30.72 10.55 26.02
C VAL A 176 30.92 11.17 24.65
N VAL A 177 30.76 12.49 24.56
CA VAL A 177 30.99 13.29 23.36
C VAL A 177 32.14 14.24 23.64
N GLU A 178 33.07 14.39 22.68
CA GLU A 178 34.24 15.24 22.87
C GLU A 178 33.84 16.71 23.02
N GLY A 179 34.33 17.36 24.08
CA GLY A 179 34.07 18.78 24.34
C GLY A 179 32.64 19.13 24.77
N LYS A 180 31.77 18.13 25.03
CA LYS A 180 30.38 18.34 25.44
C LYS A 180 29.99 17.46 26.64
N PRO A 181 28.92 17.82 27.39
CA PRO A 181 28.38 16.95 28.41
C PRO A 181 27.95 15.58 27.84
N PRO A 182 28.06 14.49 28.62
CA PRO A 182 27.60 13.18 28.19
C PRO A 182 26.12 13.19 27.82
N VAL A 183 25.78 12.54 26.71
CA VAL A 183 24.42 12.46 26.19
C VAL A 183 23.72 11.24 26.79
N ARG A 184 22.52 11.46 27.34
CA ARG A 184 21.70 10.40 27.92
C ARG A 184 20.70 9.87 26.90
N LEU A 185 21.11 8.91 26.08
CA LEU A 185 20.29 8.45 24.95
C LEU A 185 18.92 7.90 25.37
N ASN A 186 18.86 7.17 26.50
CA ASN A 186 17.60 6.68 27.05
C ASN A 186 16.63 7.83 27.40
N PHE A 187 17.16 8.88 28.04
CA PHE A 187 16.37 10.07 28.37
C PHE A 187 15.94 10.84 27.12
N GLU A 188 16.83 11.05 26.15
CA GLU A 188 16.51 11.73 24.88
C GLU A 188 15.43 10.97 24.09
N PHE A 189 15.51 9.63 24.05
CA PHE A 189 14.48 8.80 23.42
C PHE A 189 13.13 8.92 24.12
N ALA A 190 13.10 8.86 25.46
CA ALA A 190 11.88 9.02 26.24
C ALA A 190 11.27 10.42 26.08
N ALA A 191 12.11 11.47 26.10
CA ALA A 191 11.70 12.85 25.89
C ALA A 191 11.16 13.07 24.46
N PHE A 192 11.80 12.46 23.46
CA PHE A 192 11.30 12.44 22.09
C PHE A 192 9.91 11.78 21.99
N LYS A 193 9.73 10.60 22.57
CA LYS A 193 8.43 9.93 22.59
C LYS A 193 7.34 10.77 23.27
N ALA A 194 7.69 11.51 24.33
CA ALA A 194 6.75 12.32 25.08
C ALA A 194 6.35 13.63 24.37
N ARG A 195 7.16 14.12 23.43
CA ARG A 195 6.90 15.39 22.71
C ARG A 195 6.16 15.22 21.38
N ILE A 196 6.23 14.05 20.78
CA ILE A 196 5.62 13.80 19.46
C ILE A 196 4.13 13.49 19.61
N ASP A 197 3.35 13.96 18.64
CA ASP A 197 1.96 13.57 18.50
C ASP A 197 1.82 12.28 17.68
N GLU A 198 0.58 11.82 17.48
CA GLU A 198 0.29 10.59 16.75
C GLU A 198 0.72 10.66 15.28
N GLN A 199 0.65 11.84 14.65
CA GLN A 199 1.02 12.02 13.24
C GLN A 199 2.53 11.91 13.07
N GLU A 200 3.28 12.57 13.94
CA GLU A 200 4.74 12.49 13.97
C GLU A 200 5.22 11.08 14.34
N LEU A 201 4.55 10.42 15.29
CA LEU A 201 4.84 9.02 15.63
C LEU A 201 4.68 8.10 14.42
N LYS A 202 3.55 8.20 13.70
CA LYS A 202 3.33 7.44 12.46
C LYS A 202 4.44 7.72 11.46
N ARG A 203 4.77 8.99 11.20
CA ARG A 203 5.86 9.39 10.29
C ARG A 203 7.19 8.72 10.63
N GLN A 204 7.53 8.68 11.91
CA GLN A 204 8.78 8.09 12.41
C GLN A 204 8.79 6.57 12.29
N VAL A 205 7.68 5.92 12.60
CA VAL A 205 7.47 4.47 12.42
C VAL A 205 7.66 4.07 10.96
N PHE A 206 7.05 4.80 10.02
CA PHE A 206 7.22 4.54 8.59
C PHE A 206 8.66 4.76 8.13
N SER A 207 9.31 5.82 8.61
CA SER A 207 10.73 6.05 8.35
C SER A 207 11.61 4.89 8.85
N LEU A 208 11.30 4.29 10.00
CA LEU A 208 12.02 3.11 10.49
C LEU A 208 11.75 1.85 9.67
N ILE A 209 10.52 1.66 9.20
CA ILE A 209 10.13 0.49 8.40
C ILE A 209 10.73 0.54 6.99
N ILE A 210 10.65 1.71 6.34
CA ILE A 210 11.03 1.91 4.94
C ILE A 210 12.49 2.32 4.84
N LEU A 211 12.86 3.41 5.53
CA LEU A 211 14.19 4.03 5.43
C LEU A 211 15.20 3.47 6.44
N ARG A 212 14.75 2.63 7.37
CA ARG A 212 15.58 2.02 8.43
C ARG A 212 16.29 3.04 9.33
N ARG A 213 15.75 4.26 9.41
CA ARG A 213 16.27 5.37 10.22
C ARG A 213 15.16 6.27 10.71
N PHE A 214 15.40 7.02 11.79
CA PHE A 214 14.50 8.11 12.17
C PHE A 214 14.51 9.23 11.12
N SER A 215 13.35 9.86 10.95
CA SER A 215 13.23 11.09 10.18
C SER A 215 13.79 12.25 11.00
N PRO A 216 14.60 13.15 10.41
CA PRO A 216 14.98 14.38 11.10
C PRO A 216 13.74 15.22 11.43
N PRO A 217 13.81 16.07 12.47
CA PRO A 217 12.80 17.10 12.70
C PRO A 217 12.69 17.98 11.46
N GLU A 218 11.51 18.55 11.23
CA GLU A 218 11.28 19.49 10.12
C GLU A 218 12.26 20.66 10.23
N SER A 219 13.35 20.58 9.48
CA SER A 219 14.32 21.64 9.39
C SER A 219 13.92 22.49 8.20
N PHE A 220 13.10 23.51 8.46
CA PHE A 220 12.93 24.61 7.51
C PHE A 220 14.24 25.40 7.43
N SER A 221 15.26 24.85 6.76
CA SER A 221 16.54 25.51 6.57
C SER A 221 16.45 26.45 5.37
N THR A 222 16.21 27.74 5.64
CA THR A 222 16.30 28.86 4.69
C THR A 222 17.76 29.20 4.34
N SER A 223 18.65 28.21 4.28
CA SER A 223 20.03 28.36 3.81
C SER A 223 20.26 27.32 2.71
N GLY A 224 20.54 27.79 1.49
CA GLY A 224 20.56 27.04 0.23
C GLY A 224 21.60 25.92 0.09
N SER A 225 21.67 25.03 1.06
CA SER A 225 22.46 23.80 1.05
C SER A 225 21.54 22.63 1.38
N ILE A 226 20.86 22.13 0.35
CA ILE A 226 20.04 20.92 0.40
C ILE A 226 20.99 19.71 0.47
N ALA A 227 21.37 19.33 1.68
CA ALA A 227 22.16 18.12 1.97
C ALA A 227 21.37 17.25 2.96
N GLY A 228 20.20 16.75 2.53
CA GLY A 228 19.35 15.91 3.40
C GLY A 228 17.96 15.52 2.85
N SER A 229 17.56 16.03 1.69
CA SER A 229 16.15 16.14 1.29
C SER A 229 15.39 14.86 0.92
N VAL A 230 16.01 13.67 0.90
CA VAL A 230 15.30 12.44 0.48
C VAL A 230 14.35 11.93 1.56
N SER A 231 14.80 11.91 2.81
CA SER A 231 13.92 11.51 3.92
C SER A 231 12.88 12.56 4.25
N GLU A 232 13.23 13.84 4.10
CA GLU A 232 12.35 14.97 4.41
C GLU A 232 11.24 15.15 3.35
N PHE A 233 11.52 14.87 2.07
CA PHE A 233 10.50 14.86 1.02
C PHE A 233 9.54 13.65 1.15
N LEU A 234 10.07 12.46 1.46
CA LEU A 234 9.25 11.28 1.71
C LEU A 234 8.38 11.42 2.96
N SER A 235 8.93 11.93 4.06
CA SER A 235 8.20 12.10 5.33
C SER A 235 7.06 13.11 5.23
N ASN A 236 7.26 14.20 4.49
CA ASN A 236 6.31 15.31 4.42
C ASN A 236 5.17 15.04 3.41
N GLN A 237 5.41 14.23 2.37
CA GLN A 237 4.38 13.84 1.41
C GLN A 237 3.60 12.57 1.85
N LEU A 238 4.25 11.65 2.56
CA LEU A 238 3.63 10.41 3.05
C LEU A 238 2.56 10.69 4.13
N SER A 239 2.74 11.71 4.95
CA SER A 239 1.76 12.12 5.97
C SER A 239 0.39 12.49 5.38
N TYR A 240 0.38 13.16 4.22
CA TYR A 240 -0.87 13.52 3.53
C TYR A 240 -1.59 12.30 2.94
N TRP A 241 -0.86 11.31 2.39
CA TRP A 241 -1.47 10.09 1.85
C TRP A 241 -1.99 9.15 2.94
N LEU A 242 -1.33 9.16 4.10
CA LEU A 242 -1.77 8.45 5.32
C LEU A 242 -3.13 8.93 5.85
N SER A 243 -3.53 10.16 5.52
CA SER A 243 -4.76 10.77 6.05
C SER A 243 -6.01 10.47 5.21
N GLN A 244 -5.87 9.94 4.00
CA GLN A 244 -6.98 9.59 3.11
C GLN A 244 -6.89 8.13 2.70
N VAL A 245 -7.68 7.30 3.38
CA VAL A 245 -8.00 5.93 2.94
C VAL A 245 -8.88 6.07 1.70
N ASP A 246 -8.25 6.15 0.53
CA ASP A 246 -8.94 6.18 -0.75
C ASP A 246 -8.45 5.02 -1.61
N GLU A 247 -9.35 4.06 -1.87
CA GLU A 247 -9.10 2.87 -2.69
C GLU A 247 -8.63 3.21 -4.12
N ASN A 248 -8.79 4.47 -4.55
CA ASN A 248 -8.38 4.95 -5.86
C ASN A 248 -6.91 5.40 -5.94
N LEU A 249 -6.19 5.48 -4.82
CA LEU A 249 -4.79 5.87 -4.75
C LEU A 249 -3.86 4.64 -4.74
N GLU A 250 -3.02 4.53 -5.77
CA GLU A 250 -1.97 3.51 -5.92
C GLU A 250 -0.60 4.17 -5.76
N ILE A 251 0.28 3.56 -4.96
CA ILE A 251 1.62 4.09 -4.65
C ILE A 251 2.65 2.97 -4.84
N ASP A 252 3.66 3.23 -5.65
CA ASP A 252 4.74 2.29 -5.95
C ASP A 252 6.09 2.91 -5.55
N LEU A 253 6.89 2.13 -4.82
CA LEU A 253 8.12 2.57 -4.15
C LEU A 253 9.27 1.64 -4.52
N ASP A 254 10.12 2.04 -5.48
CA ASP A 254 11.32 1.28 -5.85
C ASP A 254 12.56 1.87 -5.17
N LEU A 255 13.07 1.16 -4.16
CA LEU A 255 14.33 1.47 -3.50
C LEU A 255 15.45 0.75 -4.25
N GLY A 256 16.30 1.53 -4.93
CA GLY A 256 17.53 0.99 -5.54
C GLY A 256 18.34 0.21 -4.51
N SER A 257 19.09 -0.80 -4.97
CA SER A 257 19.80 -1.78 -4.15
C SER A 257 20.30 -1.21 -2.82
N LEU A 258 19.84 -1.78 -1.69
CA LEU A 258 20.11 -1.36 -0.31
C LEU A 258 21.56 -1.65 0.17
N ASP A 259 22.51 -1.69 -0.76
CA ASP A 259 23.91 -1.98 -0.49
C ASP A 259 24.57 -0.72 0.12
N PRO A 260 25.40 -0.81 1.17
CA PRO A 260 26.05 0.37 1.77
C PRO A 260 26.94 1.17 0.80
N GLU A 261 27.37 0.53 -0.29
CA GLU A 261 28.15 1.12 -1.39
C GLU A 261 27.27 1.66 -2.53
N ALA A 262 25.98 1.28 -2.57
CA ALA A 262 25.02 1.77 -3.55
C ALA A 262 24.44 3.11 -3.08
N TYR A 263 24.90 4.18 -3.72
CA TYR A 263 24.39 5.53 -3.54
C TYR A 263 22.85 5.53 -3.58
N ASN A 264 22.21 5.97 -2.48
CA ASN A 264 20.75 5.97 -2.30
C ASN A 264 20.01 6.52 -3.53
N THR A 265 19.44 5.63 -4.34
CA THR A 265 18.47 5.96 -5.38
C THR A 265 17.11 5.45 -4.96
N PHE A 266 16.09 6.25 -5.20
CA PHE A 266 14.72 5.90 -4.87
C PHE A 266 13.78 6.43 -5.96
N GLN A 267 12.83 5.61 -6.41
CA GLN A 267 11.80 5.97 -7.39
C GLN A 267 10.41 5.85 -6.77
N LEU A 268 9.66 6.96 -6.79
CA LEU A 268 8.29 7.06 -6.31
C LEU A 268 7.35 7.18 -7.50
N ARG A 269 6.36 6.29 -7.59
CA ARG A 269 5.28 6.39 -8.55
C ARG A 269 3.96 6.50 -7.80
N LEU A 270 3.15 7.46 -8.21
CA LEU A 270 1.83 7.73 -7.63
C LEU A 270 0.81 7.71 -8.72
N SER A 271 -0.28 7.00 -8.51
CA SER A 271 -1.37 6.92 -9.46
C SER A 271 -2.68 7.14 -8.71
N TYR A 272 -3.50 8.06 -9.19
CA TYR A 272 -4.85 8.24 -8.68
C TYR A 272 -5.86 8.01 -9.82
N SER A 273 -6.87 7.20 -9.53
CA SER A 273 -7.88 6.76 -10.49
C SER A 273 -9.24 7.39 -10.21
N PHE A 274 -9.76 8.18 -11.14
CA PHE A 274 -11.10 8.75 -11.08
C PHE A 274 -12.08 7.96 -11.96
N PHE A 275 -13.38 8.12 -11.69
CA PHE A 275 -14.47 7.57 -12.51
C PHE A 275 -14.36 6.05 -12.72
N ASN A 276 -14.13 5.30 -11.63
CA ASN A 276 -13.91 3.84 -11.64
C ASN A 276 -12.78 3.42 -12.60
N GLY A 277 -11.66 4.16 -12.59
CA GLY A 277 -10.48 3.87 -13.41
C GLY A 277 -10.52 4.40 -14.84
N ARG A 278 -11.53 5.20 -15.24
CA ARG A 278 -11.57 5.79 -16.60
C ARG A 278 -10.59 6.93 -16.78
N LEU A 279 -10.26 7.67 -15.73
CA LEU A 279 -9.22 8.69 -15.73
C LEU A 279 -8.15 8.29 -14.72
N ARG A 280 -6.90 8.14 -15.16
CA ARG A 280 -5.77 7.85 -14.28
C ARG A 280 -4.75 8.98 -14.40
N VAL A 281 -4.39 9.57 -13.26
CA VAL A 281 -3.32 10.56 -13.17
C VAL A 281 -2.16 9.91 -12.45
N THR A 282 -1.02 9.82 -13.13
CA THR A 282 0.21 9.20 -12.63
C THR A 282 1.31 10.26 -12.50
N ARG A 283 2.11 10.19 -11.44
CA ARG A 283 3.30 11.02 -11.23
C ARG A 283 4.45 10.13 -10.78
N ASP A 284 5.56 10.19 -11.50
CA ASP A 284 6.76 9.40 -11.24
C ASP A 284 7.94 10.33 -10.93
N GLY A 285 8.61 10.14 -9.80
CA GLY A 285 9.79 10.90 -9.41
C GLY A 285 10.93 9.95 -9.08
N SER A 286 12.15 10.25 -9.53
CA SER A 286 13.34 9.53 -9.09
C SER A 286 14.31 10.49 -8.42
N TYR A 287 14.92 10.05 -7.34
CA TYR A 287 15.99 10.76 -6.66
C TYR A 287 17.27 9.93 -6.72
N SER A 288 18.39 10.58 -7.04
CA SER A 288 19.73 10.00 -6.95
C SER A 288 20.71 11.05 -6.45
N ASN A 289 21.58 10.65 -5.52
CA ASN A 289 22.56 11.54 -4.90
C ASN A 289 23.60 12.11 -5.88
N GLN A 290 23.65 11.59 -7.12
CA GLN A 290 24.52 12.09 -8.20
C GLN A 290 23.94 13.31 -8.95
N TYR A 291 22.65 13.63 -8.77
CA TYR A 291 21.98 14.72 -9.47
C TYR A 291 21.50 15.79 -8.48
N ARG A 292 22.38 16.74 -8.15
CA ARG A 292 22.08 17.93 -7.32
C ARG A 292 21.43 19.04 -8.16
N SER A 293 20.27 18.79 -8.78
CA SER A 293 19.54 19.85 -9.47
C SER A 293 18.17 20.10 -8.82
N ASP A 294 17.89 21.38 -8.55
CA ASP A 294 16.65 21.92 -7.94
C ASP A 294 15.36 21.58 -8.71
N LEU A 295 15.45 20.90 -9.85
CA LEU A 295 14.33 20.49 -10.69
C LEU A 295 13.87 19.05 -10.48
N ALA A 296 14.57 18.24 -9.67
CA ALA A 296 14.20 16.84 -9.40
C ALA A 296 12.87 16.67 -8.63
N ALA A 297 12.27 17.76 -8.12
CA ALA A 297 11.01 17.73 -7.37
C ALA A 297 9.74 17.78 -8.25
N ILE A 298 9.86 18.07 -9.55
CA ILE A 298 8.76 18.01 -10.52
C ILE A 298 8.99 16.82 -11.43
N GLY A 299 8.72 15.63 -10.91
CA GLY A 299 8.84 14.36 -11.62
C GLY A 299 7.97 14.27 -12.88
N ASP A 300 8.18 13.18 -13.62
CA ASP A 300 7.39 12.78 -14.77
C ASP A 300 5.90 12.69 -14.39
N TRP A 301 5.02 13.04 -15.30
CA TRP A 301 3.58 12.87 -15.08
C TRP A 301 2.92 12.27 -16.31
N THR A 302 1.83 11.56 -16.09
CA THR A 302 1.04 10.93 -17.14
C THR A 302 -0.43 11.05 -16.79
N VAL A 303 -1.26 11.42 -17.75
CA VAL A 303 -2.72 11.42 -17.64
C VAL A 303 -3.26 10.49 -18.72
N ASP A 304 -3.91 9.41 -18.31
CA ASP A 304 -4.57 8.44 -19.18
C ASP A 304 -6.10 8.56 -19.03
N TYR A 305 -6.83 8.69 -20.15
CA TYR A 305 -8.29 8.74 -20.17
C TYR A 305 -8.89 7.75 -21.17
N LEU A 306 -9.82 6.91 -20.71
CA LEU A 306 -10.58 5.97 -21.55
C LEU A 306 -11.79 6.67 -22.18
N LEU A 307 -11.65 7.01 -23.47
CA LEU A 307 -12.70 7.68 -24.24
C LEU A 307 -13.95 6.79 -24.35
N THR A 308 -13.75 5.50 -24.62
CA THR A 308 -14.85 4.54 -24.77
C THR A 308 -14.98 3.63 -23.54
N PRO A 309 -16.21 3.24 -23.15
CA PRO A 309 -16.41 2.31 -22.03
C PRO A 309 -15.76 0.95 -22.22
N ASP A 310 -15.59 0.51 -23.48
CA ASP A 310 -14.91 -0.73 -23.86
C ASP A 310 -13.38 -0.62 -23.89
N GLY A 311 -12.82 0.55 -23.55
CA GLY A 311 -11.38 0.78 -23.46
C GLY A 311 -10.62 0.79 -24.79
N LYS A 312 -11.32 0.64 -25.92
CA LYS A 312 -10.69 0.62 -27.26
C LYS A 312 -9.99 1.91 -27.60
N PHE A 313 -10.56 3.05 -27.20
CA PHE A 313 -9.94 4.36 -27.40
C PHE A 313 -9.43 4.93 -26.08
N ARG A 314 -8.14 5.24 -26.05
CA ARG A 314 -7.46 5.85 -24.91
C ARG A 314 -6.70 7.08 -25.37
N VAL A 315 -6.84 8.17 -24.62
CA VAL A 315 -5.99 9.34 -24.76
C VAL A 315 -4.96 9.32 -23.64
N LYS A 316 -3.71 9.60 -23.98
CA LYS A 316 -2.62 9.67 -23.02
C LYS A 316 -1.80 10.93 -23.23
N MET A 317 -1.68 11.73 -22.18
CA MET A 317 -0.80 12.89 -22.09
C MET A 317 0.32 12.56 -21.13
N PHE A 318 1.55 12.93 -21.43
CA PHE A 318 2.65 12.68 -20.54
C PHE A 318 3.72 13.74 -20.64
N ASN A 319 4.51 13.81 -19.59
CA ASN A 319 5.76 14.51 -19.53
C ASN A 319 6.81 13.59 -18.91
N ARG A 320 7.94 13.39 -19.61
CA ARG A 320 9.01 12.47 -19.20
C ARG A 320 10.38 13.14 -19.27
N THR A 321 11.17 12.98 -18.22
CA THR A 321 12.55 13.44 -18.17
C THR A 321 13.46 12.39 -18.80
N ASN A 322 14.24 12.78 -19.84
CA ASN A 322 15.20 11.85 -20.45
C ASN A 322 16.56 12.03 -19.77
N ILE A 323 17.01 10.98 -19.08
CA ILE A 323 18.30 10.96 -18.42
C ILE A 323 19.32 10.36 -19.39
N ASN A 324 20.14 11.20 -20.02
CA ASN A 324 21.22 10.73 -20.90
C ASN A 324 22.47 10.41 -20.08
N ALA A 325 22.72 9.12 -19.81
CA ALA A 325 23.85 8.66 -19.00
C ALA A 325 25.25 8.91 -19.62
N ILE A 326 25.33 9.28 -20.90
CA ILE A 326 26.61 9.41 -21.65
C ILE A 326 27.10 10.88 -21.73
N ASN A 327 26.28 11.88 -21.39
CA ASN A 327 26.55 13.29 -21.68
C ASN A 327 26.55 14.18 -20.41
N THR A 328 27.32 13.79 -19.39
CA THR A 328 27.37 14.50 -18.09
C THR A 328 28.37 15.66 -18.03
N SER A 329 29.15 15.92 -19.09
CA SER A 329 30.32 16.81 -19.00
C SER A 329 30.14 18.25 -19.49
N VAL A 330 28.98 18.67 -20.04
CA VAL A 330 28.79 20.09 -20.45
C VAL A 330 27.33 20.52 -20.33
N GLY A 331 26.95 21.11 -19.19
CA GLY A 331 25.87 22.11 -19.04
C GLY A 331 24.47 21.81 -19.61
N SER A 332 24.17 20.58 -20.03
CA SER A 332 22.91 20.24 -20.68
C SER A 332 21.87 19.86 -19.64
N GLN A 333 20.82 20.69 -19.55
CA GLN A 333 19.60 20.37 -18.82
C GLN A 333 19.03 19.07 -19.38
N ASN A 334 18.57 18.16 -18.50
CA ASN A 334 17.92 16.91 -18.92
C ASN A 334 16.75 17.25 -19.85
N PRO A 335 16.76 16.84 -21.14
CA PRO A 335 15.70 17.22 -22.06
C PRO A 335 14.40 16.52 -21.65
N MET A 336 13.37 17.31 -21.45
CA MET A 336 12.05 16.85 -21.05
C MET A 336 11.17 16.64 -22.28
N THR A 337 10.56 15.46 -22.42
CA THR A 337 9.66 15.09 -23.51
C THR A 337 8.22 15.12 -23.04
N THR A 338 7.48 16.11 -23.51
CA THR A 338 6.03 16.18 -23.37
C THR A 338 5.37 15.63 -24.64
N GLY A 339 4.37 14.78 -24.47
CA GLY A 339 3.67 14.16 -25.57
C GLY A 339 2.19 13.98 -25.31
N PHE A 340 1.43 13.89 -26.41
CA PHE A 340 0.05 13.45 -26.44
C PHE A 340 -0.03 12.26 -27.39
N SER A 341 -0.83 11.25 -27.03
CA SER A 341 -1.06 10.08 -27.87
C SER A 341 -2.52 9.65 -27.80
N LEU A 342 -3.04 9.20 -28.94
CA LEU A 342 -4.34 8.54 -29.05
C LEU A 342 -4.07 7.08 -29.39
N LEU A 343 -4.45 6.18 -28.50
CA LEU A 343 -4.33 4.74 -28.69
C LEU A 343 -5.70 4.18 -29.10
N HIS A 344 -5.72 3.41 -30.18
CA HIS A 344 -6.85 2.59 -30.58
C HIS A 344 -6.44 1.11 -30.55
N THR A 345 -7.06 0.33 -29.67
CA THR A 345 -6.80 -1.11 -29.53
C THR A 345 -8.00 -1.88 -30.07
N GLN A 346 -7.76 -2.77 -31.03
CA GLN A 346 -8.79 -3.61 -31.63
C GLN A 346 -8.27 -5.03 -31.82
N ASN A 347 -9.04 -6.02 -31.36
CA ASN A 347 -8.78 -7.43 -31.67
C ASN A 347 -9.30 -7.75 -33.07
N PHE A 348 -8.51 -8.45 -33.85
CA PHE A 348 -8.83 -8.90 -35.20
C PHE A 348 -8.33 -10.33 -35.39
N ASN A 349 -9.03 -11.12 -36.19
CA ASN A 349 -8.58 -12.47 -36.56
C ASN A 349 -7.84 -12.45 -37.90
N ASP A 350 -8.15 -11.48 -38.77
CA ASP A 350 -7.49 -11.29 -40.06
C ASP A 350 -7.11 -9.81 -40.28
N ILE A 351 -5.91 -9.55 -40.82
CA ILE A 351 -5.39 -8.18 -41.07
C ILE A 351 -6.30 -7.40 -42.02
N ASN A 352 -7.01 -8.09 -42.91
CA ASN A 352 -7.99 -7.49 -43.83
C ASN A 352 -9.20 -6.89 -43.11
N GLU A 353 -9.51 -7.34 -41.89
CA GLU A 353 -10.63 -6.81 -41.09
C GLU A 353 -10.34 -5.40 -40.52
N LEU A 354 -9.06 -5.04 -40.33
CA LEU A 354 -8.65 -3.72 -39.83
C LEU A 354 -8.94 -2.61 -40.85
N VAL A 355 -8.80 -2.90 -42.15
CA VAL A 355 -9.01 -1.93 -43.24
C VAL A 355 -10.44 -2.01 -43.79
N GLY A 356 -11.07 -3.19 -43.76
CA GLY A 356 -12.41 -3.42 -44.31
C GLY A 356 -13.55 -2.72 -43.54
N LYS A 357 -13.48 -2.69 -42.20
CA LYS A 357 -14.58 -2.18 -41.36
C LYS A 357 -14.77 -0.65 -41.40
N ALA A 358 -13.73 0.12 -41.73
CA ALA A 358 -13.88 1.56 -41.95
C ALA A 358 -14.71 1.89 -43.21
N ARG A 359 -14.75 0.96 -44.18
CA ARG A 359 -15.46 1.11 -45.45
C ARG A 359 -16.91 0.62 -45.35
N GLU A 360 -17.18 -0.37 -44.50
CA GLU A 360 -18.54 -0.87 -44.21
C GLU A 360 -19.34 0.08 -43.31
N ARG A 361 -18.73 0.68 -42.27
CA ARG A 361 -19.42 1.69 -41.44
C ARG A 361 -19.85 2.93 -42.22
N ARG A 362 -19.04 3.39 -43.20
CA ARG A 362 -19.44 4.46 -44.12
C ARG A 362 -20.61 4.05 -45.03
N LYS A 363 -20.77 2.76 -45.32
CA LYS A 363 -21.86 2.27 -46.15
C LYS A 363 -23.17 2.20 -45.35
N GLU A 364 -23.11 1.78 -44.09
CA GLU A 364 -24.26 1.78 -43.18
C GLU A 364 -24.72 3.22 -42.82
N GLU A 365 -23.79 4.15 -42.53
CA GLU A 365 -24.15 5.57 -42.29
C GLU A 365 -24.72 6.27 -43.55
N THR A 366 -24.30 5.86 -44.76
CA THR A 366 -24.87 6.41 -46.00
C THR A 366 -26.23 5.77 -46.32
N GLU A 367 -26.46 4.51 -45.94
CA GLU A 367 -27.76 3.85 -46.13
C GLU A 367 -28.81 4.33 -45.13
N GLU A 368 -28.45 4.61 -43.87
CA GLU A 368 -29.37 5.22 -42.89
C GLU A 368 -29.74 6.67 -43.27
N ALA A 369 -28.79 7.47 -43.77
CA ALA A 369 -29.07 8.83 -44.24
C ALA A 369 -29.99 8.88 -45.49
N VAL A 370 -29.96 7.83 -46.33
CA VAL A 370 -30.84 7.72 -47.52
C VAL A 370 -32.23 7.18 -47.17
N VAL A 371 -32.37 6.48 -46.05
CA VAL A 371 -33.68 5.99 -45.56
C VAL A 371 -34.44 7.10 -44.84
N ASP A 372 -33.78 7.95 -44.07
CA ASP A 372 -34.44 9.08 -43.37
C ASP A 372 -35.00 10.14 -44.35
N ASP A 373 -34.29 10.42 -45.46
CA ASP A 373 -34.72 11.37 -46.49
C ASP A 373 -35.93 10.88 -47.31
N LYS A 374 -36.19 9.56 -47.30
CA LYS A 374 -37.39 8.94 -47.92
C LYS A 374 -38.60 8.91 -47.00
N ILE A 375 -38.43 9.00 -45.68
CA ILE A 375 -39.53 9.00 -44.71
C ILE A 375 -40.11 10.40 -44.54
N ILE A 376 -39.37 11.46 -44.87
CA ILE A 376 -39.81 12.86 -44.75
C ILE A 376 -40.63 13.34 -45.99
N ASN A 377 -40.60 12.62 -47.12
CA ASN A 377 -41.25 13.00 -48.38
C ASN A 377 -42.37 12.03 -48.85
N GLN A 378 -43.08 11.37 -47.94
CA GLN A 378 -44.34 10.66 -48.25
C GLN A 378 -45.53 11.20 -47.47
#